data_AF-A0A257AM27-F1
#
_entry.id   AF-A0A257AM27-F1
#
_cell.length_a   1.000
_cell.length_b   1.000
_cell.length_c   1.000
_cell.angle_alpha   90.00
_cell.angle_beta   90.00
_cell.angle_gamma   90.00
#
_symmetry.space_group_name_H-M   'P 1'
#
loop_
_entity.id
_entity.type
_entity.pdbx_description
1 polymer ?
#
loop_
_entity_poly.entity_id
_entity_poly.type
_entity_poly.pdbx_seq_one_letter_code
_entity_poly.pdbx_strand_id
1 'polypeptide(L)'
;MFEKPLVVVNLAIQRRGETFHLLNNWIHSENKWIRRLAVATIPPYIRARKTDSEFCLRLLEKAMLEIDRDVPKAVGWALREVSKKDPDSVFHFLMKWTGVEKKEVKWIIREGMKKLPLRYQEKLRVALGGGR
;
A
#
# COMPACT_ATOMS: atom_id res chain seq x y z
N MET A 1 21.15 -10.70 -5.66
CA MET A 1 21.01 -11.38 -4.36
C MET A 1 21.15 -10.29 -3.30
N PHE A 2 20.03 -9.75 -2.78
CA PHE A 2 20.05 -8.73 -1.72
C PHE A 2 19.79 -9.45 -0.40
N GLU A 3 20.85 -10.02 0.18
CA GLU A 3 20.74 -11.04 1.23
C GLU A 3 20.82 -10.49 2.66
N LYS A 4 20.79 -9.16 2.83
CA LYS A 4 20.70 -8.55 4.16
C LYS A 4 19.57 -7.53 4.18
N PRO A 5 18.49 -7.75 4.94
CA PRO A 5 17.57 -6.66 5.24
C PRO A 5 18.40 -5.55 5.89
N LEU A 6 18.29 -4.33 5.34
CA LEU A 6 18.91 -3.13 5.92
C LEU A 6 18.62 -3.11 7.43
N VAL A 7 19.59 -2.71 8.27
CA VAL A 7 19.50 -2.74 9.74
C VAL A 7 18.14 -2.22 10.26
N VAL A 8 17.65 -1.14 9.66
CA VAL A 8 16.35 -0.53 9.96
C VAL A 8 15.17 -1.48 9.72
N VAL A 9 15.17 -2.24 8.63
CA VAL A 9 14.12 -3.21 8.31
C VAL A 9 14.13 -4.37 9.30
N ASN A 10 15.32 -4.87 9.66
CA ASN A 10 15.43 -5.92 10.68
C ASN A 10 14.90 -5.44 12.04
N LEU A 11 15.27 -4.23 12.46
CA LEU A 11 14.74 -3.63 13.69
C LEU A 11 13.21 -3.47 13.61
N ALA A 12 12.69 -3.01 12.48
CA ALA A 12 11.25 -2.87 12.25
C ALA A 12 10.50 -4.23 12.34
N ILE A 13 11.13 -5.31 11.89
CA ILE A 13 10.57 -6.67 11.97
C ILE A 13 10.58 -7.18 13.42
N GLN A 14 11.70 -7.01 14.12
CA GLN A 14 11.85 -7.42 15.52
C GLN A 14 10.89 -6.65 16.43
N ARG A 15 10.76 -5.34 16.21
CA ARG A 15 9.87 -4.43 16.95
C ARG A 15 8.60 -4.13 16.18
N ARG A 16 7.95 -5.15 15.62
CA ARG A 16 6.77 -4.97 14.75
C ARG A 16 5.68 -4.12 15.39
N GLY A 17 5.33 -4.41 16.64
CA GLY A 17 4.25 -3.71 17.35
C GLY A 17 4.53 -2.21 17.48
N GLU A 18 5.69 -1.87 18.04
CA GLU A 18 6.17 -0.48 18.15
C GLU A 18 6.25 0.21 16.78
N THR A 19 6.75 -0.50 15.76
CA THR A 19 6.86 0.03 14.41
C THR A 19 5.49 0.40 13.86
N PHE A 20 4.53 -0.52 13.85
CA PHE A 20 3.19 -0.23 13.32
C PHE A 20 2.43 0.77 14.18
N HIS A 21 2.69 0.84 15.48
CA HIS A 21 2.16 1.91 16.32
C HIS A 21 2.67 3.28 15.86
N LEU A 22 3.98 3.43 15.64
CA LEU A 22 4.58 4.67 15.15
C LEU A 22 4.07 5.05 13.75
N LEU A 23 3.99 4.08 12.83
CA LEU A 23 3.47 4.32 11.47
C LEU A 23 2.00 4.78 11.51
N ASN A 24 1.19 4.23 12.42
CA ASN A 24 -0.21 4.66 12.62
C ASN A 24 -0.31 6.08 13.18
N ASN A 25 0.68 6.57 13.93
CA ASN A 25 0.70 7.96 14.36
C ASN A 25 1.15 8.87 13.20
N TRP A 26 2.23 8.48 12.52
CA TRP A 26 2.82 9.26 11.43
C TRP A 26 1.91 9.44 10.22
N ILE A 27 1.05 8.47 9.91
CA ILE A 27 0.10 8.59 8.79
C ILE A 27 -0.95 9.68 9.00
N HIS A 28 -1.09 10.23 10.21
CA HIS A 28 -1.99 11.36 10.50
C HIS A 28 -1.24 12.69 10.74
N SER A 29 0.08 12.71 10.52
CA SER A 29 0.90 13.92 10.70
C SER A 29 0.47 15.05 9.76
N GLU A 30 0.47 16.29 10.24
CA GLU A 30 0.25 17.48 9.41
C GLU A 30 1.29 17.59 8.28
N ASN A 31 2.53 17.20 8.55
CA ASN A 31 3.59 17.17 7.55
C ASN A 31 3.43 15.98 6.59
N LYS A 32 3.17 16.27 5.31
CA LYS A 32 3.00 15.27 4.25
C LYS A 32 4.19 14.32 4.07
N TRP A 33 5.41 14.77 4.37
CA TRP A 33 6.61 13.95 4.22
C TRP A 33 6.68 12.87 5.30
N ILE A 34 6.18 13.15 6.50
CA ILE A 34 6.05 12.17 7.57
C ILE A 34 4.98 11.13 7.21
N ARG A 35 3.83 11.56 6.68
CA ARG A 35 2.80 10.63 6.18
C ARG A 35 3.32 9.75 5.04
N ARG A 36 4.03 10.36 4.07
CA ARG A 36 4.67 9.61 2.97
C ARG A 36 5.71 8.63 3.50
N LEU A 37 6.52 9.02 4.48
CA LEU A 37 7.51 8.14 5.10
C LEU A 37 6.81 6.91 5.71
N ALA A 38 5.71 7.12 6.44
CA ALA A 38 4.95 6.02 7.04
C ALA A 38 4.53 4.97 5.99
N VAL A 39 4.05 5.44 4.84
CA VAL A 39 3.66 4.57 3.72
C VAL A 39 4.89 3.94 3.04
N ALA A 40 5.96 4.71 2.84
CA ALA A 40 7.19 4.27 2.17
C ALA A 40 8.01 3.25 2.99
N THR A 41 7.71 3.08 4.27
CA THR A 41 8.25 1.97 5.10
C THR A 41 7.68 0.61 4.70
N ILE A 42 6.45 0.55 4.15
CA ILE A 42 5.79 -0.72 3.79
C ILE A 42 6.57 -1.51 2.70
N PRO A 43 7.01 -0.93 1.57
CA PRO A 43 7.78 -1.63 0.53
C PRO A 43 8.98 -2.46 1.03
N PRO A 44 9.98 -1.88 1.76
CA PRO A 44 11.10 -2.68 2.26
C PRO A 44 10.67 -3.66 3.38
N TYR A 45 9.68 -3.30 4.20
CA TYR A 45 9.15 -4.16 5.26
C TYR A 45 8.55 -5.46 4.71
N ILE A 46 7.58 -5.36 3.78
CA ILE A 46 6.86 -6.54 3.25
C ILE A 46 7.75 -7.44 2.38
N ARG A 47 8.82 -6.88 1.79
CA ARG A 47 9.85 -7.68 1.09
C ARG A 47 10.54 -8.66 2.05
N ALA A 48 10.81 -8.21 3.27
CA ALA A 48 11.49 -8.99 4.30
C ALA A 48 10.53 -9.82 5.18
N ARG A 49 9.29 -9.36 5.43
CA ARG A 49 8.27 -10.08 6.20
C ARG A 49 6.95 -10.24 5.43
N LYS A 50 6.87 -11.32 4.65
CA LYS A 50 5.79 -11.56 3.68
C LYS A 50 4.42 -11.88 4.31
N THR A 51 4.40 -12.35 5.55
CA THR A 51 3.19 -12.78 6.29
C THR A 51 2.31 -11.63 6.76
N ASP A 52 2.81 -10.39 6.68
CA ASP A 52 2.21 -9.24 7.35
C ASP A 52 1.42 -8.33 6.38
N SER A 53 1.03 -8.87 5.22
CA SER A 53 0.23 -8.17 4.20
C SER A 53 -0.99 -7.49 4.78
N GLU A 54 -1.70 -8.15 5.70
CA GLU A 54 -2.89 -7.60 6.35
C GLU A 54 -2.57 -6.34 7.18
N PHE A 55 -1.47 -6.35 7.95
CA PHE A 55 -1.03 -5.19 8.72
C PHE A 55 -0.66 -4.02 7.80
N CYS A 56 0.05 -4.31 6.71
CA CYS A 56 0.39 -3.32 5.70
C CYS A 56 -0.88 -2.72 5.07
N LEU A 57 -1.84 -3.55 4.65
CA LEU A 57 -3.08 -3.08 4.03
C LEU A 57 -3.93 -2.22 4.96
N ARG A 58 -4.05 -2.58 6.25
CA ARG A 58 -4.75 -1.75 7.25
C ARG A 58 -4.12 -0.37 7.43
N LEU A 59 -2.79 -0.28 7.34
CA LEU A 59 -2.11 1.03 7.36
C LEU A 59 -2.42 1.81 6.07
N LEU A 60 -2.32 1.17 4.90
CA LEU A 60 -2.57 1.80 3.61
C LEU A 60 -4.01 2.30 3.45
N GLU A 61 -4.98 1.65 4.09
CA GLU A 61 -6.38 2.07 4.13
C GLU A 61 -6.53 3.53 4.58
N LYS A 62 -5.73 3.95 5.56
CA LYS A 62 -5.74 5.31 6.12
C LYS A 62 -5.25 6.37 5.14
N ALA A 63 -4.50 5.98 4.10
CA ALA A 63 -3.92 6.89 3.11
C ALA A 63 -4.63 6.83 1.75
N MET A 64 -5.72 6.06 1.61
CA MET A 64 -6.44 5.95 0.33
C MET A 64 -7.12 7.25 -0.10
N LEU A 65 -7.51 8.10 0.87
CA LEU A 65 -8.13 9.40 0.62
C LEU A 65 -7.15 10.58 0.63
N GLU A 66 -5.84 10.32 0.58
CA GLU A 66 -4.81 11.36 0.59
C GLU A 66 -4.87 12.27 -0.65
N ILE A 67 -4.83 13.58 -0.39
CA ILE A 67 -4.89 14.62 -1.41
C ILE A 67 -3.51 15.17 -1.80
N ASP A 68 -2.52 15.04 -0.90
CA ASP A 68 -1.15 15.45 -1.18
C ASP A 68 -0.51 14.50 -2.18
N ARG A 69 -0.34 14.93 -3.43
CA ARG A 69 0.06 14.10 -4.60
C ARG A 69 1.27 13.17 -4.39
N ASP A 70 2.11 13.45 -3.41
CA ASP A 70 3.27 12.63 -3.07
C ASP A 70 2.90 11.39 -2.23
N VAL A 71 1.88 11.45 -1.37
CA VAL A 71 1.50 10.31 -0.52
C VAL A 71 0.86 9.18 -1.37
N PRO A 72 -0.11 9.44 -2.27
CA PRO A 72 -0.67 8.42 -3.18
C PRO A 72 0.37 7.65 -3.98
N LYS A 73 1.46 8.30 -4.41
CA LYS A 73 2.57 7.64 -5.14
C LYS A 73 3.24 6.56 -4.27
N ALA A 74 3.43 6.85 -2.99
CA ALA A 74 3.96 5.86 -2.04
C ALA A 74 2.94 4.73 -1.80
N VAL A 75 1.64 5.05 -1.72
CA VAL A 75 0.57 4.04 -1.56
C VAL A 75 0.57 3.07 -2.75
N GLY A 76 0.60 3.59 -3.98
CA GLY A 76 0.68 2.76 -5.18
C GLY A 76 1.93 1.87 -5.21
N TRP A 77 3.09 2.38 -4.76
CA TRP A 77 4.30 1.56 -4.64
C TRP A 77 4.15 0.45 -3.59
N ALA A 78 3.62 0.79 -2.40
CA ALA A 78 3.37 -0.18 -1.34
C ALA A 78 2.42 -1.28 -1.79
N LEU A 79 1.29 -0.94 -2.41
CA LEU A 79 0.33 -1.91 -2.95
C LEU A 79 0.97 -2.85 -3.97
N ARG A 80 1.85 -2.35 -4.85
CA ARG A 80 2.58 -3.20 -5.80
C ARG A 80 3.56 -4.15 -5.12
N GLU A 81 4.19 -3.78 -4.02
CA GLU A 81 5.06 -4.70 -3.27
C GLU A 81 4.25 -5.74 -2.50
N VAL A 82 3.15 -5.34 -1.86
CA VAL A 82 2.25 -6.29 -1.18
C VAL A 82 1.63 -7.26 -2.19
N SER A 83 1.26 -6.80 -3.39
CA SER A 83 0.69 -7.65 -4.46
C SER A 83 1.61 -8.80 -4.87
N LYS A 84 2.93 -8.62 -4.78
CA LYS A 84 3.90 -9.69 -5.10
C LYS A 84 3.92 -10.80 -4.04
N LYS A 85 3.35 -10.56 -2.85
CA LYS A 85 3.32 -11.50 -1.72
C LYS A 85 1.93 -12.08 -1.53
N ASP A 86 0.92 -11.22 -1.61
CA ASP A 86 -0.47 -11.54 -1.36
C ASP A 86 -1.38 -10.80 -2.36
N PRO A 87 -1.47 -11.30 -3.60
CA PRO A 87 -2.28 -10.66 -4.64
C PRO A 87 -3.78 -10.71 -4.34
N ASP A 88 -4.24 -11.74 -3.61
CA ASP A 88 -5.66 -11.92 -3.30
C ASP A 88 -6.14 -10.86 -2.31
N SER A 89 -5.39 -10.63 -1.21
CA SER A 89 -5.75 -9.58 -0.25
C SER A 89 -5.70 -8.19 -0.87
N VAL A 90 -4.71 -7.91 -1.74
CA VAL A 90 -4.64 -6.60 -2.43
C VAL A 90 -5.81 -6.41 -3.41
N PHE A 91 -6.22 -7.46 -4.13
CA PHE A 91 -7.38 -7.38 -5.01
C PHE A 91 -8.65 -7.03 -4.22
N HIS A 92 -8.95 -7.77 -3.14
CA HIS A 92 -10.12 -7.48 -2.30
C HIS A 92 -10.03 -6.11 -1.63
N PHE A 93 -8.84 -5.69 -1.20
CA PHE A 93 -8.59 -4.34 -0.71
C PHE A 93 -8.97 -3.29 -1.75
N LEU A 94 -8.43 -3.38 -2.97
CA LEU A 94 -8.70 -2.40 -4.03
C LEU A 94 -10.15 -2.39 -4.49
N MET A 95 -10.81 -3.54 -4.54
CA MET A 95 -12.24 -3.65 -4.90
C MET A 95 -13.14 -2.84 -3.95
N LYS A 96 -12.81 -2.74 -2.65
CA LYS A 96 -13.58 -1.91 -1.70
C LYS A 96 -13.58 -0.43 -2.07
N TRP A 97 -12.56 0.03 -2.79
CA TRP A 97 -12.36 1.43 -3.13
C TRP A 97 -12.89 1.82 -4.52
N THR A 98 -13.33 0.88 -5.35
CA THR A 98 -13.73 1.17 -6.73
C THR A 98 -14.97 2.05 -6.84
N GLY A 99 -15.85 2.02 -5.83
CA GLY A 99 -17.04 2.89 -5.76
C GLY A 99 -16.78 4.32 -5.30
N VAL A 100 -15.52 4.69 -4.99
CA VAL A 100 -15.20 6.04 -4.52
C VAL A 100 -14.92 6.98 -5.70
N GLU A 101 -15.75 8.00 -5.84
CA GLU A 101 -15.71 8.99 -6.91
C GLU A 101 -14.68 10.11 -6.67
N LYS A 102 -13.44 9.74 -6.36
CA LYS A 102 -12.30 10.67 -6.24
C LYS A 102 -11.18 10.29 -7.21
N LYS A 103 -10.65 11.27 -7.94
CA LYS A 103 -9.62 11.04 -8.97
C LYS A 103 -8.34 10.45 -8.38
N GLU A 104 -7.96 10.85 -7.17
CA GLU A 104 -6.79 10.35 -6.44
C GLU A 104 -6.95 8.86 -6.10
N VAL A 105 -8.13 8.45 -5.63
CA VAL A 105 -8.43 7.05 -5.32
C VAL A 105 -8.39 6.20 -6.58
N LYS A 106 -9.07 6.64 -7.65
CA LYS A 106 -9.05 5.94 -8.95
C LYS A 106 -7.62 5.83 -9.49
N TRP A 107 -6.78 6.85 -9.29
CA TRP A 107 -5.35 6.81 -9.65
C TRP A 107 -4.57 5.79 -8.80
N ILE A 108 -4.77 5.76 -7.48
CA ILE A 108 -4.13 4.77 -6.58
C ILE A 108 -4.51 3.35 -7.00
N ILE A 109 -5.78 3.08 -7.30
CA ILE A 109 -6.24 1.76 -7.75
C ILE A 109 -5.51 1.35 -9.05
N ARG A 110 -5.45 2.27 -10.04
CA ARG A 110 -4.74 2.03 -11.30
C ARG A 110 -3.24 1.77 -11.10
N GLU A 111 -2.60 2.50 -10.20
CA GLU A 111 -1.17 2.33 -9.91
C GLU A 111 -0.86 1.08 -9.08
N GLY A 112 -1.71 0.77 -8.11
CA GLY A 112 -1.57 -0.36 -7.20
C GLY A 112 -1.80 -1.71 -7.90
N MET A 113 -2.76 -1.77 -8.83
CA MET A 113 -3.10 -3.03 -9.51
C MET A 113 -2.05 -3.56 -10.48
N LYS A 114 -1.04 -2.75 -10.88
CA LYS A 114 -0.06 -3.08 -11.94
C LYS A 114 0.74 -4.38 -11.70
N LYS A 115 0.76 -4.90 -10.46
CA LYS A 115 1.44 -6.16 -10.11
C LYS A 115 0.48 -7.30 -9.73
N LEU A 116 -0.83 -7.09 -9.84
CA LEU A 116 -1.83 -8.15 -9.71
C LEU A 116 -1.88 -9.01 -10.98
N PRO A 117 -2.34 -10.27 -10.89
CA PRO A 117 -2.71 -11.08 -12.05
C PRO A 117 -3.64 -10.34 -13.01
N LEU A 118 -3.50 -10.55 -14.32
CA LEU A 118 -4.28 -9.85 -15.35
C LEU A 118 -5.80 -9.96 -15.11
N ARG A 119 -6.28 -11.14 -14.68
CA ARG A 119 -7.69 -11.37 -14.33
C ARG A 119 -8.22 -10.42 -13.25
N TYR A 120 -7.39 -10.02 -12.28
CA TYR A 120 -7.77 -9.08 -11.23
C TYR A 120 -7.71 -7.64 -11.71
N GLN A 121 -6.71 -7.31 -12.52
CA GLN A 121 -6.64 -5.99 -13.16
C GLN A 121 -7.89 -5.73 -14.02
N GLU A 122 -8.34 -6.73 -14.78
CA GLU A 122 -9.52 -6.58 -15.63
C GLU A 122 -10.80 -6.35 -14.82
N LYS A 123 -11.03 -7.16 -13.78
CA LYS A 123 -12.16 -6.95 -12.85
C LYS A 123 -12.14 -5.55 -12.23
N LEU A 124 -10.98 -5.05 -11.82
CA LEU A 124 -10.82 -3.71 -11.28
C LEU A 124 -11.10 -2.61 -12.32
N ARG A 125 -10.70 -2.80 -13.59
CA ARG A 125 -11.01 -1.84 -14.68
C ARG A 125 -12.50 -1.76 -14.94
N VAL A 126 -13.18 -2.90 -15.02
CA VAL A 126 -14.65 -2.97 -15.16
C VAL A 126 -15.32 -2.27 -13.98
N ALA A 127 -14.91 -2.57 -12.75
CA ALA A 127 -15.46 -1.96 -11.54
C ALA A 127 -15.22 -0.45 -11.43
N LEU A 128 -14.15 0.08 -12.05
CA LEU A 128 -13.88 1.52 -12.13
C LEU A 128 -14.74 2.25 -13.19
N GLY A 129 -15.64 1.55 -13.88
CA GLY A 129 -16.40 2.10 -15.02
C GLY A 129 -15.56 2.27 -16.28
N GLY A 130 -14.42 1.58 -16.38
CA GLY A 130 -13.52 1.60 -17.52
C GLY A 130 -13.72 0.43 -18.49
N GLY A 131 -14.90 -0.20 -18.48
CA GLY A 131 -15.30 -1.13 -19.54
C GLY A 131 -15.39 -0.35 -20.85
N ARG A 132 -14.59 -0.75 -21.84
CA ARG A 132 -14.70 -0.28 -23.22
C ARG A 132 -16.08 -0.60 -23.77
#